data_AF-A0A2S8BDM8-F1
#
_entry.id   AF-A0A2S8BDM8-F1
#
_cell.length_a   1.000
_cell.length_b   1.000
_cell.length_c   1.000
_cell.angle_alpha   90.00
_cell.angle_beta   90.00
_cell.angle_gamma   90.00
#
_symmetry.space_group_name_H-M   'P 1'
#
loop_
_entity.id
_entity.type
_entity.pdbx_description
1 polymer ?
#
loop_
_entity_poly.entity_id
_entity_poly.type
_entity_poly.pdbx_seq_one_letter_code
_entity_poly.pdbx_strand_id
1 'polypeptide(L)'
;MTLPATGGTWADILQDSLNPLAERYWPITDVLIRDYFNADGTVFNLADPSVGLGAEGVFTPFAADGTLRSDLLITAPAPNLGFYHLGELKEDAMSITPDQTIQQTPTAQSIRSTRNVLTKLDDKIQFTAMESTPLVDALRYELPLSGGLPEYGTPGYQVKRPISDVLQARIIVLLGFDNNDGQRKAEVFPLCYTDKKGKTEMQRKNADSLELTYEPLGDPYTKSVMWICRDGQQWRAAAPGPIFSGVPVATAVTGLKATIVFPTPTGDSPFTYTVAQQSGGTGSFTASTLSGSPSVSGGNTTLTVSGLTASTAYVFQVTATDANGKSTTATNTASITSTSS
;
A
#
# COMPACT_ATOMS: atom_id res chain seq x y z
N MET A 1 2.45 30.93 29.95
CA MET A 1 1.97 29.60 30.36
C MET A 1 2.89 29.08 31.45
N THR A 2 2.34 28.59 32.55
CA THR A 2 3.12 27.88 33.58
C THR A 2 3.40 26.46 33.10
N LEU A 3 4.55 25.91 33.47
CA LEU A 3 4.91 24.52 33.15
C LEU A 3 3.90 23.53 33.78
N PRO A 4 3.67 22.37 33.17
CA PRO A 4 2.85 21.31 33.77
C PRO A 4 3.38 20.91 35.14
N ALA A 5 2.47 20.64 36.08
CA ALA A 5 2.82 20.28 37.47
C ALA A 5 3.50 18.90 37.58
N THR A 6 3.35 18.04 36.58
CA THR A 6 3.92 16.69 36.53
C THR A 6 4.35 16.35 35.11
N GLY A 7 5.51 15.70 34.96
CA GLY A 7 5.92 15.01 33.74
C GLY A 7 5.55 13.52 33.77
N GLY A 8 5.58 12.84 32.63
CA GLY A 8 5.50 11.38 32.53
C GLY A 8 6.90 10.75 32.41
N THR A 9 6.96 9.42 32.38
CA THR A 9 8.24 8.72 32.19
C THR A 9 8.67 8.74 30.71
N TRP A 10 9.96 8.57 30.45
CA TRP A 10 10.48 8.45 29.09
C TRP A 10 9.86 7.26 28.33
N ALA A 11 9.63 6.14 29.02
CA ALA A 11 9.01 4.96 28.47
C ALA A 11 7.58 5.25 27.99
N ASP A 12 6.76 5.86 28.85
CA ASP A 12 5.35 6.11 28.55
C ASP A 12 5.14 7.22 27.50
N ILE A 13 6.03 8.22 27.47
CA ILE A 13 5.88 9.37 26.56
C ILE A 13 6.50 9.09 25.18
N LEU A 14 7.69 8.48 25.13
CA LEU A 14 8.46 8.36 23.89
C LEU A 14 8.54 6.92 23.39
N GLN A 15 8.66 5.92 24.27
CA GLN A 15 8.84 4.54 23.82
C GLN A 15 7.56 3.84 23.39
N ASP A 16 6.39 4.21 23.91
CA ASP A 16 5.10 3.62 23.50
C ASP A 16 4.84 3.78 21.99
N SER A 17 5.40 4.82 21.39
CA SER A 17 5.30 5.09 19.94
C SER A 17 6.30 4.31 19.07
N LEU A 18 7.28 3.63 19.67
CA LEU A 18 8.29 2.88 18.93
C LEU A 18 7.69 1.58 18.38
N ASN A 19 7.66 1.46 17.05
CA ASN A 19 7.19 0.27 16.37
C ASN A 19 8.36 -0.45 15.66
N PRO A 20 9.08 -1.37 16.35
CA PRO A 20 10.15 -2.14 15.70
C PRO A 20 9.60 -3.03 14.57
N LEU A 21 8.32 -3.40 14.60
CA LEU A 21 7.66 -4.11 13.50
C LEU A 21 7.41 -3.22 12.28
N ALA A 22 7.81 -1.94 12.29
CA ALA A 22 7.80 -1.04 11.13
C ALA A 22 9.19 -0.90 10.46
N GLU A 23 10.24 -1.46 11.05
CA GLU A 23 11.55 -1.58 10.40
C GLU A 23 11.48 -2.61 9.27
N ARG A 24 12.11 -2.33 8.13
CA ARG A 24 11.96 -3.11 6.89
C ARG A 24 13.31 -3.45 6.31
N TYR A 25 13.44 -4.68 5.85
CA TYR A 25 14.50 -5.10 4.95
C TYR A 25 13.86 -5.41 3.58
N TRP A 26 14.58 -5.17 2.49
CA TRP A 26 14.09 -5.48 1.14
C TRP A 26 15.00 -6.54 0.50
N PRO A 27 15.03 -7.77 1.04
CA PRO A 27 15.89 -8.85 0.53
C PRO A 27 15.58 -9.25 -0.91
N ILE A 28 14.36 -8.98 -1.38
CA ILE A 28 13.94 -9.23 -2.75
C ILE A 28 13.41 -7.92 -3.32
N THR A 29 13.92 -7.53 -4.49
CA THR A 29 13.55 -6.32 -5.19
C THR A 29 13.40 -6.59 -6.67
N ASP A 30 12.39 -5.99 -7.30
CA ASP A 30 12.11 -6.15 -8.72
C ASP A 30 11.79 -4.81 -9.38
N VAL A 31 12.03 -4.73 -10.69
CA VAL A 31 11.69 -3.55 -11.49
C VAL A 31 10.73 -3.95 -12.60
N LEU A 32 9.59 -3.26 -12.64
CA LEU A 32 8.68 -3.28 -13.78
C LEU A 32 8.83 -1.99 -14.57
N ILE A 33 8.85 -2.10 -15.90
CA ILE A 33 9.00 -0.95 -16.79
C ILE A 33 8.12 -1.09 -18.03
N ARG A 34 7.58 0.02 -18.52
CA ARG A 34 6.91 0.11 -19.82
C ARG A 34 7.02 1.51 -20.40
N ASP A 35 6.60 1.65 -21.66
CA ASP A 35 6.42 2.96 -22.27
C ASP A 35 5.20 3.68 -21.69
N TYR A 36 5.36 4.99 -21.51
CA TYR A 36 4.29 5.91 -21.16
C TYR A 36 3.26 6.04 -22.28
N PHE A 37 3.72 6.03 -23.53
CA PHE A 37 2.86 6.03 -24.71
C PHE A 37 2.61 4.60 -25.19
N ASN A 38 1.35 4.29 -25.46
CA ASN A 38 0.96 3.07 -26.17
C ASN A 38 1.41 3.14 -27.64
N ALA A 39 1.39 2.00 -28.33
CA ALA A 39 1.79 1.91 -29.74
C ALA A 39 0.95 2.79 -30.68
N ASP A 40 -0.30 3.07 -30.30
CA ASP A 40 -1.22 3.95 -31.02
C ASP A 40 -1.01 5.45 -30.71
N GLY A 41 -0.02 5.79 -29.88
CA GLY A 41 0.30 7.15 -29.45
C GLY A 41 -0.57 7.68 -28.30
N THR A 42 -1.53 6.89 -27.81
CA THR A 42 -2.30 7.26 -26.60
C THR A 42 -1.44 7.13 -25.34
N VAL A 43 -1.83 7.82 -24.27
CA VAL A 43 -1.12 7.74 -22.98
C VAL A 43 -1.65 6.54 -22.18
N PHE A 44 -0.75 5.79 -21.57
CA PHE A 44 -1.09 4.81 -20.55
C PHE A 44 -1.28 5.51 -19.19
N ASN A 45 -2.51 5.91 -18.92
CA ASN A 45 -2.86 6.74 -17.77
C ASN A 45 -2.98 5.91 -16.48
N LEU A 46 -2.07 6.11 -15.51
CA LEU A 46 -2.11 5.45 -14.20
C LEU A 46 -3.18 5.98 -13.23
N ALA A 47 -3.98 6.96 -13.64
CA ALA A 47 -5.20 7.40 -12.95
C ALA A 47 -6.49 6.85 -13.59
N ASP A 48 -6.39 6.03 -14.64
CA ASP A 48 -7.56 5.42 -15.29
C ASP A 48 -8.12 4.27 -14.44
N PRO A 49 -9.44 4.18 -14.18
CA PRO A 49 -10.03 3.09 -13.41
C PRO A 49 -9.70 1.68 -13.94
N SER A 50 -9.49 1.54 -15.25
CA SER A 50 -9.15 0.26 -15.88
C SER A 50 -7.78 -0.29 -15.46
N VAL A 51 -6.86 0.56 -14.98
CA VAL A 51 -5.55 0.09 -14.53
C VAL A 51 -5.56 -0.45 -13.10
N GLY A 52 -6.68 -0.35 -12.37
CA GLY A 52 -6.81 -0.79 -10.98
C GLY A 52 -6.21 0.21 -9.99
N LEU A 53 -7.09 0.99 -9.35
CA LEU A 53 -6.72 2.12 -8.50
C LEU A 53 -6.73 1.76 -7.02
N GLY A 54 -5.78 2.32 -6.27
CA GLY A 54 -5.75 2.31 -4.81
C GLY A 54 -6.59 3.45 -4.20
N ALA A 55 -6.48 3.62 -2.88
CA ALA A 55 -7.26 4.59 -2.13
C ALA A 55 -7.06 6.06 -2.58
N GLU A 56 -5.87 6.39 -3.07
CA GLU A 56 -5.53 7.73 -3.57
C GLU A 56 -5.98 7.97 -5.03
N GLY A 57 -6.74 7.05 -5.63
CA GLY A 57 -7.24 7.19 -7.01
C GLY A 57 -6.17 7.03 -8.09
N VAL A 58 -5.03 6.43 -7.74
CA VAL A 58 -3.92 6.12 -8.66
C VAL A 58 -3.59 4.63 -8.61
N PHE A 59 -2.92 4.14 -9.65
CA PHE A 59 -2.55 2.73 -9.83
C PHE A 59 -1.88 2.11 -8.58
N THR A 60 -2.26 0.86 -8.30
CA THR A 60 -1.56 -0.02 -7.36
C THR A 60 -1.20 -1.36 -8.03
N PRO A 61 0.03 -1.88 -7.82
CA PRO A 61 0.40 -3.20 -8.29
C PRO A 61 -0.14 -4.33 -7.41
N PHE A 62 -0.79 -4.01 -6.29
CA PHE A 62 -1.34 -4.99 -5.34
C PHE A 62 -2.82 -5.24 -5.58
N ALA A 63 -3.23 -6.50 -5.45
CA ALA A 63 -4.61 -6.95 -5.55
C ALA A 63 -5.35 -6.71 -4.22
N ALA A 64 -6.67 -6.92 -4.23
CA ALA A 64 -7.52 -6.68 -3.05
C ALA A 64 -7.12 -7.55 -1.83
N ASP A 65 -6.58 -8.74 -2.08
CA ASP A 65 -6.06 -9.66 -1.06
C ASP A 65 -4.64 -9.31 -0.58
N GLY A 66 -4.05 -8.25 -1.14
CA GLY A 66 -2.73 -7.74 -0.80
C GLY A 66 -1.58 -8.44 -1.51
N THR A 67 -1.85 -9.39 -2.41
CA THR A 67 -0.84 -10.04 -3.26
C THR A 67 -0.45 -9.18 -4.46
N LEU A 68 0.69 -9.50 -5.10
CA LEU A 68 1.04 -8.87 -6.36
C LEU A 68 0.04 -9.32 -7.44
N ARG A 69 -0.47 -8.37 -8.23
CA ARG A 69 -1.44 -8.68 -9.27
C ARG A 69 -0.82 -9.56 -10.36
N SER A 70 -1.60 -10.52 -10.85
CA SER A 70 -1.17 -11.44 -11.91
C SER A 70 -1.25 -10.84 -13.33
N ASP A 71 -1.94 -9.71 -13.50
CA ASP A 71 -2.18 -9.05 -14.79
C ASP A 71 -1.14 -7.96 -15.12
N LEU A 72 -0.08 -7.80 -14.32
CA LEU A 72 0.90 -6.73 -14.52
C LEU A 72 1.71 -6.91 -15.80
N LEU A 73 2.20 -8.13 -16.02
CA LEU A 73 3.21 -8.40 -17.03
C LEU A 73 2.61 -8.55 -18.43
N ILE A 74 3.36 -8.13 -19.45
CA ILE A 74 2.98 -8.30 -20.86
C ILE A 74 2.82 -9.78 -21.27
N THR A 75 3.51 -10.67 -20.56
CA THR A 75 3.42 -12.12 -20.75
C THR A 75 2.22 -12.76 -20.06
N ALA A 76 1.46 -12.01 -19.25
CA ALA A 76 0.26 -12.51 -18.61
C ALA A 76 -0.90 -12.66 -19.61
N PRO A 77 -1.86 -13.58 -19.39
CA PRO A 77 -3.07 -13.68 -20.20
C PRO A 77 -3.80 -12.34 -20.31
N ALA A 78 -4.26 -11.98 -21.52
CA ALA A 78 -4.99 -10.74 -21.73
C ALA A 78 -6.39 -10.77 -21.07
N PRO A 79 -6.89 -9.63 -20.55
CA PRO A 79 -6.25 -8.30 -20.51
C PRO A 79 -5.11 -8.23 -19.47
N ASN A 80 -4.02 -7.53 -19.81
CA ASN A 80 -2.88 -7.28 -18.94
C ASN A 80 -2.42 -5.80 -19.06
N LEU A 81 -1.59 -5.36 -18.12
CA LEU A 81 -1.08 -3.98 -18.06
C LEU A 81 0.23 -3.77 -18.83
N GLY A 82 0.73 -4.78 -19.54
CA GLY A 82 1.83 -4.62 -20.49
C GLY A 82 3.17 -4.21 -19.88
N PHE A 83 3.41 -4.43 -18.58
CA PHE A 83 4.72 -4.18 -18.00
C PHE A 83 5.73 -5.26 -18.40
N TYR A 84 6.96 -4.86 -18.62
CA TYR A 84 8.09 -5.76 -18.69
C TYR A 84 8.74 -5.90 -17.32
N HIS A 85 9.10 -7.11 -16.95
CA HIS A 85 9.96 -7.38 -15.79
C HIS A 85 11.42 -7.29 -16.26
N LEU A 86 12.27 -6.60 -15.48
CA LEU A 86 13.65 -6.31 -15.90
C LEU A 86 14.59 -7.52 -15.89
N GLY A 87 14.22 -8.59 -15.16
CA GLY A 87 15.09 -9.74 -14.90
C GLY A 87 15.96 -9.55 -13.66
N GLU A 88 17.01 -10.37 -13.53
CA GLU A 88 17.95 -10.32 -12.41
C GLU A 88 18.64 -8.95 -12.27
N LEU A 89 18.63 -8.45 -11.03
CA LEU A 89 19.26 -7.19 -10.63
C LEU A 89 20.54 -7.48 -9.85
N LYS A 90 21.49 -6.55 -9.95
CA LYS A 90 22.67 -6.56 -9.10
C LYS A 90 22.30 -6.24 -7.65
N GLU A 91 22.87 -7.00 -6.71
CA GLU A 91 22.77 -6.75 -5.27
C GLU A 91 23.14 -5.28 -4.95
N ASP A 92 22.36 -4.64 -4.08
CA ASP A 92 22.50 -3.24 -3.66
C ASP A 92 22.43 -2.17 -4.76
N ALA A 93 21.93 -2.50 -5.96
CA ALA A 93 21.94 -1.56 -7.08
C ALA A 93 20.63 -0.77 -7.24
N MET A 94 19.56 -1.10 -6.50
CA MET A 94 18.30 -0.37 -6.55
C MET A 94 18.29 0.75 -5.51
N SER A 95 18.24 2.00 -5.97
CA SER A 95 18.19 3.16 -5.09
C SER A 95 17.31 4.28 -5.64
N ILE A 96 16.77 5.07 -4.71
CA ILE A 96 16.11 6.33 -5.01
C ILE A 96 16.92 7.40 -4.27
N THR A 97 17.37 8.41 -5.02
CA THR A 97 18.16 9.51 -4.49
C THR A 97 17.35 10.79 -4.62
N PRO A 98 16.80 11.32 -3.51
CA PRO A 98 16.19 12.63 -3.52
C PRO A 98 17.25 13.73 -3.64
N ASP A 99 17.14 14.61 -4.64
CA ASP A 99 18.02 15.76 -4.84
C ASP A 99 17.23 17.07 -4.68
N GLN A 100 17.69 17.92 -3.77
CA GLN A 100 17.10 19.22 -3.52
C GLN A 100 18.18 20.29 -3.54
N THR A 101 18.07 21.23 -4.46
CA THR A 101 18.97 22.38 -4.50
C THR A 101 18.34 23.56 -3.76
N ILE A 102 19.05 24.08 -2.76
CA ILE A 102 18.63 25.24 -1.96
C ILE A 102 19.59 26.40 -2.19
N GLN A 103 19.06 27.53 -2.68
CA GLN A 103 19.80 28.78 -2.73
C GLN A 103 19.70 29.51 -1.39
N GLN A 104 20.86 29.81 -0.79
CA GLN A 104 20.95 30.55 0.46
C GLN A 104 21.35 32.01 0.19
N THR A 105 20.64 32.95 0.80
CA THR A 105 20.92 34.39 0.65
C THR A 105 21.35 34.97 2.00
N PRO A 106 22.63 35.35 2.17
CA PRO A 106 23.06 36.19 3.29
C PRO A 106 22.70 37.66 3.03
N THR A 107 22.78 38.48 4.08
CA THR A 107 22.59 39.94 3.97
C THR A 107 23.89 40.67 4.31
N ALA A 108 24.00 41.94 3.93
CA ALA A 108 25.17 42.75 4.27
C ALA A 108 25.36 42.91 5.80
N GLN A 109 24.28 42.79 6.58
CA GLN A 109 24.29 42.91 8.04
C GLN A 109 24.60 41.58 8.76
N SER A 110 24.58 40.45 8.04
CA SER A 110 24.78 39.13 8.64
C SER A 110 25.39 38.14 7.64
N ILE A 111 26.54 37.59 8.03
CA ILE A 111 27.19 36.46 7.32
C ILE A 111 26.40 35.15 7.42
N ARG A 112 25.42 35.06 8.35
CA ARG A 112 24.50 33.92 8.41
C ARG A 112 23.39 34.10 7.36
N SER A 113 23.09 33.02 6.63
CA SER A 113 21.98 32.95 5.68
C SER A 113 20.68 33.38 6.37
N THR A 114 20.02 34.40 5.81
CA THR A 114 18.76 34.93 6.35
C THR A 114 17.55 34.34 5.65
N ARG A 115 17.74 33.72 4.47
CA ARG A 115 16.69 33.08 3.69
C ARG A 115 17.25 31.91 2.88
N ASN A 116 16.46 30.84 2.84
CA ASN A 116 16.66 29.68 1.98
C ASN A 116 15.50 29.61 0.97
N VAL A 117 15.81 29.34 -0.30
CA VAL A 117 14.82 29.15 -1.38
C VAL A 117 15.14 27.85 -2.09
N LEU A 118 14.14 26.99 -2.24
CA LEU A 118 14.25 25.77 -3.05
C LEU A 118 14.24 26.15 -4.53
N THR A 119 15.27 25.75 -5.26
CA THR A 119 15.45 26.09 -6.69
C THR A 119 15.32 24.88 -7.61
N LYS A 120 15.49 23.67 -7.09
CA LYS A 120 15.38 22.43 -7.85
C LYS A 120 14.96 21.27 -6.94
N LEU A 121 14.11 20.39 -7.48
CA LEU A 121 13.71 19.11 -6.90
C LEU A 121 13.84 18.08 -8.02
N ASP A 122 14.88 17.26 -7.98
CA ASP A 122 15.01 16.13 -8.90
C ASP A 122 15.20 14.88 -8.06
N ASP A 123 14.40 13.87 -8.29
CA ASP A 123 14.70 12.57 -7.72
C ASP A 123 15.44 11.75 -8.79
N LYS A 124 16.30 10.82 -8.37
CA LYS A 124 16.93 9.88 -9.30
C LYS A 124 16.62 8.47 -8.89
N ILE A 125 16.21 7.67 -9.86
CA ILE A 125 15.91 6.25 -9.69
C ILE A 125 17.05 5.50 -10.37
N GLN A 126 17.70 4.59 -9.66
CA GLN A 126 18.79 3.79 -10.21
C GLN A 126 18.53 2.31 -9.97
N PHE A 127 18.85 1.50 -10.97
CA PHE A 127 18.92 0.04 -10.88
C PHE A 127 19.95 -0.47 -11.89
N THR A 128 20.48 -1.68 -11.65
CA THR A 128 21.48 -2.30 -12.53
C THR A 128 21.00 -3.69 -12.93
N ALA A 129 20.70 -3.86 -14.21
CA ALA A 129 20.38 -5.16 -14.78
C ALA A 129 21.64 -6.01 -14.91
N MET A 130 21.55 -7.30 -14.58
CA MET A 130 22.61 -8.30 -14.80
C MET A 130 22.33 -9.19 -16.01
N GLU A 131 21.07 -9.29 -16.42
CA GLU A 131 20.71 -10.04 -17.61
C GLU A 131 20.86 -9.21 -18.89
N SER A 132 21.41 -9.83 -19.93
CA SER A 132 21.49 -9.27 -21.28
C SER A 132 20.27 -9.72 -22.10
N THR A 133 19.13 -9.07 -21.89
CA THR A 133 17.87 -9.38 -22.59
C THR A 133 17.52 -8.35 -23.67
N PRO A 134 16.63 -8.67 -24.63
CA PRO A 134 16.12 -7.69 -25.59
C PRO A 134 15.52 -6.43 -24.97
N LEU A 135 14.96 -6.55 -23.76
CA LEU A 135 14.47 -5.41 -22.99
C LEU A 135 15.62 -4.50 -22.56
N VAL A 136 16.66 -5.07 -21.94
CA VAL A 136 17.80 -4.29 -21.45
C VAL A 136 18.53 -3.60 -22.61
N ASP A 137 18.66 -4.27 -23.75
CA ASP A 137 19.20 -3.67 -24.97
C ASP A 137 18.32 -2.52 -25.52
N ALA A 138 16.99 -2.69 -25.51
CA ALA A 138 16.06 -1.64 -25.93
C ALA A 138 16.16 -0.40 -25.02
N LEU A 139 16.21 -0.59 -23.70
CA LEU A 139 16.43 0.49 -22.74
C LEU A 139 17.79 1.15 -22.95
N ARG A 140 18.83 0.35 -23.21
CA ARG A 140 20.20 0.85 -23.45
C ARG A 140 20.27 1.78 -24.66
N TYR A 141 19.49 1.53 -25.70
CA TYR A 141 19.50 2.31 -26.94
C TYR A 141 18.29 3.24 -27.13
N GLU A 142 17.53 3.52 -26.07
CA GLU A 142 16.30 4.35 -26.13
C GLU A 142 15.29 3.87 -27.20
N LEU A 143 15.14 2.56 -27.35
CA LEU A 143 14.15 1.99 -28.25
C LEU A 143 12.79 1.90 -27.54
N PRO A 144 11.67 2.11 -28.27
CA PRO A 144 10.33 1.92 -27.73
C PRO A 144 10.09 0.43 -27.42
N LEU A 145 9.35 0.15 -26.34
CA LEU A 145 8.87 -1.19 -25.98
C LEU A 145 7.46 -1.45 -26.51
N SER A 146 6.71 -0.39 -26.84
CA SER A 146 5.30 -0.47 -27.24
C SER A 146 5.06 -1.29 -28.51
N GLY A 147 6.08 -1.48 -29.37
CA GLY A 147 6.01 -2.33 -30.56
C GLY A 147 6.17 -3.83 -30.29
N GLY A 148 6.37 -4.23 -29.04
CA GLY A 148 6.75 -5.59 -28.66
C GLY A 148 8.25 -5.82 -28.85
N LEU A 149 8.82 -6.65 -27.97
CA LEU A 149 10.22 -7.04 -28.03
C LEU A 149 10.33 -8.49 -28.55
N PRO A 150 11.40 -8.82 -29.28
CA PRO A 150 11.69 -10.21 -29.62
C PRO A 150 11.81 -11.07 -28.37
N GLU A 151 11.44 -12.35 -28.49
CA GLU A 151 11.65 -13.32 -27.41
C GLU A 151 13.14 -13.54 -27.14
N TYR A 152 13.49 -13.74 -25.88
CA TYR A 152 14.85 -14.08 -25.48
C TYR A 152 15.29 -15.38 -26.17
N GLY A 153 16.50 -15.36 -26.75
CA GLY A 153 17.04 -16.50 -27.51
C GLY A 153 16.62 -16.57 -28.98
N THR A 154 15.92 -15.55 -29.51
CA THR A 154 15.60 -15.46 -30.95
C THR A 154 16.87 -15.62 -31.80
N PRO A 155 16.95 -16.64 -32.70
CA PRO A 155 18.13 -16.85 -33.54
C PRO A 155 18.46 -15.65 -34.42
N GLY A 156 19.74 -15.26 -34.46
CA GLY A 156 20.19 -14.11 -35.25
C GLY A 156 19.76 -12.75 -34.70
N TYR A 157 19.35 -12.69 -33.42
CA TYR A 157 18.99 -11.45 -32.74
C TYR A 157 20.10 -10.39 -32.91
N GLN A 158 19.67 -9.20 -33.33
CA GLN A 158 20.50 -8.01 -33.45
C GLN A 158 19.66 -6.79 -33.08
N VAL A 159 20.24 -5.91 -32.28
CA VAL A 159 19.66 -4.61 -31.95
C VAL A 159 20.59 -3.51 -32.44
N LYS A 160 20.02 -2.53 -33.16
CA LYS A 160 20.77 -1.40 -33.72
C LYS A 160 20.45 -0.15 -32.93
N ARG A 161 21.49 0.51 -32.46
CA ARG A 161 21.36 1.88 -31.96
C ARG A 161 21.16 2.84 -33.15
N PRO A 162 20.16 3.72 -33.13
CA PRO A 162 20.00 4.74 -34.16
C PRO A 162 21.16 5.75 -34.13
N ILE A 163 21.31 6.53 -35.21
CA ILE A 163 22.32 7.60 -35.29
C ILE A 163 22.07 8.69 -34.23
N SER A 164 20.80 8.90 -33.87
CA SER A 164 20.35 9.79 -32.82
C SER A 164 19.41 9.05 -31.89
N ASP A 165 19.71 9.04 -30.59
CA ASP A 165 18.79 8.55 -29.58
C ASP A 165 17.65 9.56 -29.39
N VAL A 166 16.43 9.05 -29.21
CA VAL A 166 15.26 9.84 -28.81
C VAL A 166 14.85 9.35 -27.44
N LEU A 167 14.90 10.21 -26.43
CA LEU A 167 14.50 9.87 -25.07
C LEU A 167 13.07 9.32 -25.05
N GLN A 168 12.92 8.12 -24.48
CA GLN A 168 11.61 7.49 -24.34
C GLN A 168 11.02 7.79 -22.97
N ALA A 169 9.76 8.24 -22.95
CA ALA A 169 9.00 8.41 -21.71
C ALA A 169 8.61 7.03 -21.16
N ARG A 170 8.97 6.74 -19.91
CA ARG A 170 8.74 5.44 -19.26
C ARG A 170 7.86 5.56 -18.03
N ILE A 171 7.15 4.49 -17.73
CA ILE A 171 6.57 4.22 -16.41
C ILE A 171 7.45 3.17 -15.74
N ILE A 172 7.83 3.42 -14.49
CA ILE A 172 8.68 2.50 -13.70
C ILE A 172 7.98 2.18 -12.39
N VAL A 173 7.94 0.90 -12.02
CA VAL A 173 7.48 0.44 -10.71
C VAL A 173 8.63 -0.33 -10.06
N LEU A 174 9.13 0.19 -8.95
CA LEU A 174 10.08 -0.53 -8.10
C LEU A 174 9.31 -1.33 -7.08
N LEU A 175 9.63 -2.60 -6.92
CA LEU A 175 9.01 -3.50 -5.96
C LEU A 175 10.02 -3.95 -4.92
N GLY A 176 9.56 -4.09 -3.68
CA GLY A 176 10.33 -4.65 -2.57
C GLY A 176 9.47 -5.59 -1.75
N PHE A 177 10.04 -6.73 -1.39
CA PHE A 177 9.39 -7.78 -0.60
C PHE A 177 10.24 -8.15 0.61
N ASP A 178 9.62 -8.15 1.79
CA ASP A 178 10.25 -8.54 3.05
C ASP A 178 9.57 -9.79 3.64
N ASN A 179 10.36 -10.62 4.33
CA ASN A 179 9.90 -11.70 5.20
C ASN A 179 8.88 -12.66 4.53
N ASN A 180 9.31 -13.35 3.46
CA ASN A 180 8.46 -14.22 2.62
C ASN A 180 7.17 -13.51 2.13
N ASP A 181 7.33 -12.28 1.62
CA ASP A 181 6.25 -11.39 1.16
C ASP A 181 5.25 -10.93 2.23
N GLY A 182 5.62 -11.02 3.51
CA GLY A 182 4.82 -10.51 4.61
C GLY A 182 4.64 -8.99 4.54
N GLN A 183 5.66 -8.25 4.11
CA GLN A 183 5.57 -6.82 3.79
C GLN A 183 5.92 -6.61 2.32
N ARG A 184 5.10 -5.81 1.64
CA ARG A 184 5.28 -5.46 0.24
C ARG A 184 5.28 -3.96 0.10
N LYS A 185 6.19 -3.45 -0.73
CA LYS A 185 6.26 -2.04 -1.08
C LYS A 185 6.40 -1.92 -2.58
N ALA A 186 5.68 -0.96 -3.15
CA ALA A 186 5.94 -0.48 -4.50
C ALA A 186 6.20 1.02 -4.45
N GLU A 187 7.16 1.48 -5.24
CA GLU A 187 7.28 2.89 -5.59
C GLU A 187 7.00 3.04 -7.07
N VAL A 188 5.97 3.81 -7.39
CA VAL A 188 5.49 3.99 -8.76
C VAL A 188 5.90 5.36 -9.25
N PHE A 189 6.54 5.38 -10.40
CA PHE A 189 6.96 6.58 -11.11
C PHE A 189 6.23 6.63 -12.46
N PRO A 190 5.16 7.45 -12.58
CA PRO A 190 4.27 7.46 -13.74
C PRO A 190 4.92 8.04 -15.00
N LEU A 191 5.96 8.86 -14.86
CA LEU A 191 6.64 9.48 -15.99
C LEU A 191 8.11 9.68 -15.66
N CYS A 192 8.97 8.98 -16.38
CA CYS A 192 10.42 9.06 -16.23
C CYS A 192 11.10 9.20 -17.58
N TYR A 193 12.27 9.84 -17.58
CA TYR A 193 13.21 9.80 -18.70
C TYR A 193 14.56 9.30 -18.24
N THR A 194 15.30 8.66 -19.15
CA THR A 194 16.67 8.24 -18.85
C THR A 194 17.55 9.47 -18.62
N ASP A 195 18.18 9.53 -17.45
CA ASP A 195 19.14 10.56 -17.06
C ASP A 195 20.56 10.12 -17.41
N LYS A 196 20.92 8.89 -17.01
CA LYS A 196 22.26 8.36 -17.17
C LYS A 196 22.24 6.87 -17.47
N LYS A 197 23.23 6.44 -18.25
CA LYS A 197 23.52 5.06 -18.58
C LYS A 197 24.93 4.75 -18.12
N GLY A 198 25.09 3.69 -17.33
CA GLY A 198 26.40 3.25 -16.85
C GLY A 198 27.33 2.82 -17.97
N LYS A 199 28.61 2.63 -17.66
CA LYS A 199 29.55 1.98 -18.58
C LYS A 199 29.19 0.51 -18.78
N THR A 200 29.52 -0.04 -19.95
CA THR A 200 29.45 -1.49 -20.21
C THR A 200 30.85 -2.04 -20.08
N GLU A 201 31.05 -3.05 -19.23
CA GLU A 201 32.36 -3.63 -18.95
C GLU A 201 32.38 -5.13 -19.23
N MET A 202 32.97 -5.54 -20.35
CA MET A 202 33.14 -6.96 -20.70
C MET A 202 34.35 -7.56 -19.99
N GLN A 203 34.26 -7.69 -18.66
CA GLN A 203 35.35 -8.20 -17.81
C GLN A 203 35.21 -9.70 -17.52
N ARG A 204 36.34 -10.34 -17.16
CA ARG A 204 36.35 -11.77 -16.78
C ARG A 204 35.86 -12.04 -15.36
N LYS A 205 36.00 -11.06 -14.46
CA LYS A 205 35.78 -11.23 -13.01
C LYS A 205 34.37 -10.90 -12.55
N ASN A 206 33.73 -9.98 -13.26
CA ASN A 206 32.38 -9.52 -12.95
C ASN A 206 31.48 -9.93 -14.10
N ALA A 207 30.24 -10.34 -13.79
CA ALA A 207 29.22 -10.49 -14.82
C ALA A 207 28.97 -9.15 -15.52
N ASP A 208 28.48 -9.22 -16.75
CA ASP A 208 28.03 -8.02 -17.45
C ASP A 208 26.93 -7.34 -16.63
N SER A 209 26.95 -6.01 -16.60
CA SER A 209 26.01 -5.24 -15.80
C SER A 209 25.74 -3.91 -16.45
N LEU A 210 24.47 -3.51 -16.44
CA LEU A 210 23.99 -2.33 -17.14
C LEU A 210 23.21 -1.46 -16.17
N GLU A 211 23.91 -0.48 -15.60
CA GLU A 211 23.33 0.55 -14.75
C GLU A 211 22.47 1.49 -15.60
N LEU A 212 21.24 1.71 -15.15
CA LEU A 212 20.28 2.65 -15.72
C LEU A 212 19.84 3.60 -14.63
N THR A 213 19.84 4.89 -14.95
CA THR A 213 19.36 5.96 -14.06
C THR A 213 18.29 6.76 -14.77
N TYR A 214 17.18 6.98 -14.07
CA TYR A 214 16.02 7.69 -14.56
C TYR A 214 15.73 8.90 -13.67
N GLU A 215 15.24 9.96 -14.29
CA GLU A 215 14.71 11.16 -13.64
C GLU A 215 13.18 11.13 -13.78
N PRO A 216 12.43 11.05 -12.67
CA PRO A 216 10.98 11.13 -12.68
C PRO A 216 10.53 12.60 -12.85
N LEU A 217 9.43 12.78 -13.55
CA LEU A 217 8.80 14.06 -13.81
C LEU A 217 7.35 14.05 -13.35
N GLY A 218 6.77 15.23 -13.19
CA GLY A 218 5.35 15.36 -12.88
C GLY A 218 4.48 14.86 -14.03
N ASP A 219 3.65 13.85 -13.76
CA ASP A 219 2.73 13.33 -14.75
C ASP A 219 1.42 14.16 -14.79
N PRO A 220 0.98 14.61 -15.97
CA PRO A 220 -0.20 15.47 -16.09
C PRO A 220 -1.53 14.77 -15.79
N TYR A 221 -1.61 13.44 -15.69
CA TYR A 221 -2.89 12.75 -15.42
C TYR A 221 -3.06 12.39 -13.94
N THR A 222 -2.04 11.80 -13.35
CA THR A 222 -1.96 11.45 -11.91
C THR A 222 -1.65 12.65 -11.02
N LYS A 223 -1.18 13.77 -11.60
CA LYS A 223 -0.80 14.99 -10.88
C LYS A 223 0.29 14.77 -9.82
N SER A 224 1.11 13.74 -10.03
CA SER A 224 2.10 13.25 -9.08
C SER A 224 3.41 12.93 -9.79
N VAL A 225 4.53 12.98 -9.05
CA VAL A 225 5.87 12.56 -9.54
C VAL A 225 6.16 11.11 -9.15
N MET A 226 5.70 10.71 -7.98
CA MET A 226 5.81 9.35 -7.45
C MET A 226 4.76 9.12 -6.39
N TRP A 227 4.46 7.85 -6.10
CA TRP A 227 3.74 7.46 -4.90
C TRP A 227 4.19 6.09 -4.40
N ILE A 228 3.86 5.82 -3.14
CA ILE A 228 4.21 4.57 -2.47
C ILE A 228 2.93 3.75 -2.29
N CYS A 229 2.97 2.50 -2.73
CA CYS A 229 1.98 1.49 -2.37
C CYS A 229 2.59 0.59 -1.29
N ARG A 230 1.85 0.31 -0.22
CA ARG A 230 2.25 -0.68 0.80
C ARG A 230 1.14 -1.68 0.99
N ASP A 231 1.52 -2.94 1.04
CA ASP A 231 0.60 -4.04 1.30
C ASP A 231 1.36 -5.25 1.88
N GLY A 232 0.72 -6.41 1.92
CA GLY A 232 1.23 -7.62 2.52
C GLY A 232 0.54 -7.93 3.84
N GLN A 233 0.56 -9.22 4.21
CA GLN A 233 -0.14 -9.73 5.39
C GLN A 233 0.29 -9.01 6.68
N GLN A 234 1.58 -8.75 6.84
CA GLN A 234 2.12 -8.11 8.04
C GLN A 234 1.90 -6.59 8.04
N TRP A 235 1.80 -5.95 6.88
CA TRP A 235 1.39 -4.55 6.77
C TRP A 235 -0.05 -4.39 7.27
N ARG A 236 -0.97 -5.21 6.74
CA ARG A 236 -2.38 -5.23 7.16
C ARG A 236 -2.54 -5.61 8.63
N ALA A 237 -1.70 -6.52 9.13
CA ALA A 237 -1.70 -6.88 10.55
C ALA A 237 -1.22 -5.76 11.48
N ALA A 238 -0.59 -4.70 10.98
CA ALA A 238 -0.22 -3.53 11.77
C ALA A 238 -1.36 -2.51 11.89
N ALA A 239 -2.42 -2.62 11.09
CA ALA A 239 -3.58 -1.75 11.21
C ALA A 239 -4.23 -1.91 12.60
N PRO A 240 -4.69 -0.81 13.22
CA PRO A 240 -5.52 -0.91 14.42
C PRO A 240 -6.81 -1.67 14.06
N GLY A 241 -7.25 -2.58 14.94
CA GLY A 241 -8.54 -3.24 14.76
C GLY A 241 -9.71 -2.27 14.86
N PRO A 242 -10.96 -2.76 14.71
CA PRO A 242 -12.16 -1.93 14.82
C PRO A 242 -12.17 -1.09 16.10
N ILE A 243 -12.57 0.17 16.01
CA ILE A 243 -12.68 1.06 17.16
C ILE A 243 -14.15 1.36 17.43
N PHE A 244 -14.62 1.01 18.62
CA PHE A 244 -15.96 1.38 19.10
C PHE A 244 -15.91 2.77 19.73
N SER A 245 -16.70 3.72 19.22
CA SER A 245 -16.79 5.09 19.75
C SER A 245 -17.82 5.25 20.87
N GLY A 246 -18.59 4.20 21.18
CA GLY A 246 -19.61 4.22 22.22
C GLY A 246 -19.94 2.82 22.75
N VAL A 247 -20.55 2.79 23.93
CA VAL A 247 -20.98 1.55 24.58
C VAL A 247 -22.23 0.99 23.87
N PRO A 248 -22.25 -0.30 23.50
CA PRO A 248 -23.44 -0.92 22.96
C PRO A 248 -24.62 -0.90 23.94
N VAL A 249 -25.82 -0.63 23.40
CA VAL A 249 -27.06 -0.59 24.16
C VAL A 249 -27.93 -1.79 23.76
N ALA A 250 -28.17 -2.68 24.72
CA ALA A 250 -29.12 -3.78 24.54
C ALA A 250 -30.52 -3.35 24.95
N THR A 251 -31.52 -3.78 24.19
CA THR A 251 -32.95 -3.59 24.51
C THR A 251 -33.68 -4.93 24.30
N ALA A 252 -34.37 -5.41 25.34
CA ALA A 252 -35.22 -6.59 25.23
C ALA A 252 -36.35 -6.33 24.24
N VAL A 253 -36.65 -7.32 23.39
CA VAL A 253 -37.79 -7.27 22.48
C VAL A 253 -38.59 -8.55 22.59
N THR A 254 -39.89 -8.46 22.29
CA THR A 254 -40.84 -9.55 22.42
C THR A 254 -40.42 -10.79 21.64
N GLY A 255 -40.79 -11.98 22.13
CA GLY A 255 -40.42 -13.24 21.49
C GLY A 255 -39.01 -13.73 21.84
N LEU A 256 -38.54 -13.43 23.06
CA LEU A 256 -37.29 -13.96 23.61
C LEU A 256 -36.06 -13.54 22.80
N LYS A 257 -36.03 -12.26 22.45
CA LYS A 257 -35.00 -11.63 21.63
C LYS A 257 -34.49 -10.37 22.31
N ALA A 258 -33.34 -9.89 21.86
CA ALA A 258 -32.87 -8.56 22.19
C ALA A 258 -32.23 -7.92 20.96
N THR A 259 -32.34 -6.59 20.87
CA THR A 259 -31.61 -5.80 19.89
C THR A 259 -30.43 -5.14 20.58
N ILE A 260 -29.28 -5.10 19.92
CA ILE A 260 -28.06 -4.47 20.40
C ILE A 260 -27.68 -3.42 19.37
N VAL A 261 -27.70 -2.15 19.79
CA VAL A 261 -27.43 -0.99 18.93
C VAL A 261 -26.15 -0.32 19.42
N PHE A 262 -25.25 -0.02 18.50
CA PHE A 262 -24.00 0.71 18.78
C PHE A 262 -23.60 1.56 17.59
N PRO A 263 -22.84 2.66 17.80
CA PRO A 263 -22.21 3.37 16.69
C PRO A 263 -21.37 2.39 15.86
N THR A 264 -21.53 2.41 14.54
CA THR A 264 -20.75 1.54 13.66
C THR A 264 -19.25 1.79 13.90
N PRO A 265 -18.46 0.74 14.20
CA PRO A 265 -17.03 0.91 14.46
C PRO A 265 -16.31 1.57 13.29
N THR A 266 -15.26 2.32 13.58
CA THR A 266 -14.32 2.82 12.57
C THR A 266 -13.19 1.82 12.37
N GLY A 267 -12.66 1.69 11.15
CA GLY A 267 -11.64 0.71 10.78
C GLY A 267 -11.87 0.21 9.35
N ASP A 268 -11.20 -0.88 8.97
CA ASP A 268 -11.25 -1.40 7.59
C ASP A 268 -12.54 -2.20 7.31
N SER A 269 -13.43 -1.62 6.51
CA SER A 269 -14.70 -2.26 6.12
C SER A 269 -14.51 -3.30 5.01
N PRO A 270 -15.35 -4.37 4.93
CA PRO A 270 -16.55 -4.65 5.74
C PRO A 270 -16.26 -5.28 7.10
N PHE A 271 -17.17 -5.04 8.05
CA PHE A 271 -17.12 -5.67 9.38
C PHE A 271 -18.00 -6.91 9.46
N THR A 272 -17.50 -7.92 10.17
CA THR A 272 -18.31 -9.05 10.67
C THR A 272 -18.44 -8.96 12.18
N TYR A 273 -19.53 -9.49 12.74
CA TYR A 273 -19.83 -9.36 14.17
C TYR A 273 -20.15 -10.71 14.79
N THR A 274 -19.66 -10.90 16.01
CA THR A 274 -20.09 -11.98 16.91
C THR A 274 -20.59 -11.38 18.21
N VAL A 275 -21.52 -12.09 18.87
CA VAL A 275 -22.07 -11.67 20.16
C VAL A 275 -21.96 -12.81 21.14
N ALA A 276 -21.48 -12.51 22.34
CA ALA A 276 -21.52 -13.39 23.49
C ALA A 276 -22.45 -12.82 24.57
N GLN A 277 -23.02 -13.69 25.41
CA GLN A 277 -23.97 -13.35 26.46
C GLN A 277 -23.59 -13.96 27.81
N GLN A 278 -23.91 -13.26 28.89
CA GLN A 278 -23.96 -13.81 30.25
C GLN A 278 -25.43 -13.98 30.65
N SER A 279 -25.84 -15.21 30.95
CA SER A 279 -27.16 -15.49 31.52
C SER A 279 -27.15 -15.25 33.02
N GLY A 280 -28.15 -14.54 33.55
CA GLY A 280 -28.20 -14.10 34.94
C GLY A 280 -27.35 -12.86 35.25
N GLY A 281 -26.77 -12.21 34.23
CA GLY A 281 -25.98 -10.98 34.35
C GLY A 281 -24.63 -11.13 35.07
N THR A 282 -24.19 -12.36 35.34
CA THR A 282 -22.92 -12.68 36.01
C THR A 282 -22.32 -13.96 35.41
N GLY A 283 -21.02 -14.22 35.65
CA GLY A 283 -20.36 -15.46 35.22
C GLY A 283 -19.65 -15.38 33.87
N SER A 284 -19.46 -16.52 33.20
CA SER A 284 -18.73 -16.58 31.92
C SER A 284 -19.62 -16.23 30.73
N PHE A 285 -19.04 -15.56 29.73
CA PHE A 285 -19.71 -15.32 28.46
C PHE A 285 -19.79 -16.62 27.63
N THR A 286 -20.96 -16.85 27.01
CA THR A 286 -21.18 -17.92 26.04
C THR A 286 -21.67 -17.34 24.71
N ALA A 287 -21.44 -18.02 23.59
CA ALA A 287 -21.87 -17.52 22.29
C ALA A 287 -23.40 -17.31 22.23
N SER A 288 -23.83 -16.16 21.70
CA SER A 288 -25.23 -15.85 21.43
C SER A 288 -25.61 -16.25 20.01
N THR A 289 -26.88 -16.59 19.80
CA THR A 289 -27.41 -16.84 18.46
C THR A 289 -27.94 -15.55 17.84
N LEU A 290 -27.24 -15.05 16.83
CA LEU A 290 -27.71 -13.93 16.01
C LEU A 290 -28.90 -14.34 15.14
N SER A 291 -29.88 -13.46 15.01
CA SER A 291 -31.06 -13.61 14.18
C SER A 291 -30.99 -12.60 13.03
N GLY A 292 -30.77 -13.11 11.82
CA GLY A 292 -30.60 -12.28 10.62
C GLY A 292 -29.21 -11.63 10.51
N SER A 293 -29.06 -10.80 9.47
CA SER A 293 -27.82 -10.05 9.21
C SER A 293 -27.79 -8.74 10.01
N PRO A 294 -26.60 -8.22 10.35
CA PRO A 294 -26.45 -6.86 10.87
C PRO A 294 -27.13 -5.83 9.95
N SER A 295 -27.80 -4.85 10.53
CA SER A 295 -28.35 -3.72 9.77
C SER A 295 -27.62 -2.43 10.15
N VAL A 296 -27.31 -1.60 9.16
CA VAL A 296 -26.59 -0.33 9.34
C VAL A 296 -27.49 0.80 8.88
N SER A 297 -27.77 1.76 9.76
CA SER A 297 -28.58 2.95 9.43
C SER A 297 -28.19 4.12 10.33
N GLY A 298 -28.07 5.31 9.75
CA GLY A 298 -27.74 6.53 10.49
C GLY A 298 -26.41 6.49 11.25
N GLY A 299 -25.43 5.71 10.76
CA GLY A 299 -24.12 5.54 11.43
C GLY A 299 -24.12 4.55 12.60
N ASN A 300 -25.23 3.83 12.82
CA ASN A 300 -25.34 2.81 13.85
C ASN A 300 -25.51 1.41 13.24
N THR A 301 -24.88 0.43 13.88
CA THR A 301 -25.08 -1.00 13.60
C THR A 301 -26.07 -1.57 14.61
N THR A 302 -27.04 -2.33 14.12
CA THR A 302 -28.01 -3.07 14.94
C THR A 302 -27.86 -4.58 14.71
N LEU A 303 -27.66 -5.30 15.81
CA LEU A 303 -27.64 -6.77 15.86
C LEU A 303 -28.88 -7.27 16.60
N THR A 304 -29.43 -8.41 16.19
CA THR A 304 -30.52 -9.06 16.92
C THR A 304 -30.05 -10.40 17.45
N VAL A 305 -30.18 -10.64 18.75
CA VAL A 305 -29.96 -11.95 19.38
C VAL A 305 -31.30 -12.63 19.67
N SER A 306 -31.30 -13.95 19.66
CA SER A 306 -32.51 -14.77 19.85
C SER A 306 -32.24 -15.99 20.72
N GLY A 307 -33.29 -16.67 21.16
CA GLY A 307 -33.19 -17.87 22.00
C GLY A 307 -32.92 -17.55 23.47
N LEU A 308 -33.36 -16.38 23.94
CA LEU A 308 -33.24 -15.99 25.35
C LEU A 308 -34.25 -16.73 26.22
N THR A 309 -33.99 -16.84 27.52
CA THR A 309 -34.95 -17.41 28.48
C THR A 309 -35.75 -16.30 29.15
N ALA A 310 -37.07 -16.46 29.20
CA ALA A 310 -38.00 -15.47 29.77
C ALA A 310 -37.60 -15.07 31.19
N SER A 311 -37.72 -13.78 31.51
CA SER A 311 -37.48 -13.22 32.84
C SER A 311 -36.04 -13.42 33.36
N THR A 312 -35.09 -13.73 32.48
CA THR A 312 -33.67 -13.86 32.80
C THR A 312 -32.91 -12.60 32.45
N ALA A 313 -31.98 -12.20 33.33
CA ALA A 313 -31.08 -11.08 33.10
C ALA A 313 -29.98 -11.45 32.10
N TYR A 314 -29.63 -10.55 31.19
CA TYR A 314 -28.57 -10.74 30.20
C TYR A 314 -27.69 -9.51 30.06
N VAL A 315 -26.38 -9.77 29.97
CA VAL A 315 -25.37 -8.80 29.54
C VAL A 315 -24.75 -9.33 28.26
N PHE A 316 -24.56 -8.46 27.26
CA PHE A 316 -23.99 -8.83 25.98
C PHE A 316 -22.63 -8.19 25.76
N GLN A 317 -21.79 -8.91 25.02
CA GLN A 317 -20.49 -8.49 24.57
C GLN A 317 -20.44 -8.64 23.05
N VAL A 318 -20.14 -7.55 22.36
CA VAL A 318 -20.04 -7.51 20.90
C VAL A 318 -18.57 -7.50 20.51
N THR A 319 -18.19 -8.39 19.60
CA THR A 319 -16.87 -8.37 18.96
C THR A 319 -17.07 -8.06 17.48
N ALA A 320 -16.42 -7.02 16.99
CA ALA A 320 -16.33 -6.70 15.57
C ALA A 320 -15.01 -7.22 15.01
N THR A 321 -15.03 -7.73 13.79
CA THR A 321 -13.84 -8.12 13.02
C THR A 321 -13.83 -7.36 11.70
N ASP A 322 -12.73 -6.65 11.40
CA ASP A 322 -12.57 -5.88 10.16
C ASP A 322 -12.16 -6.75 8.95
N ALA A 323 -12.04 -6.12 7.79
CA ALA A 323 -11.62 -6.76 6.55
C ALA A 323 -10.19 -7.32 6.59
N ASN A 324 -9.36 -6.86 7.53
CA ASN A 324 -8.01 -7.38 7.76
C ASN A 324 -7.98 -8.52 8.78
N GLY A 325 -9.14 -8.95 9.28
CA GLY A 325 -9.26 -10.02 10.28
C GLY A 325 -8.92 -9.60 11.71
N LYS A 326 -8.76 -8.31 11.99
CA LYS A 326 -8.53 -7.81 13.35
C LYS A 326 -9.84 -7.70 14.09
N SER A 327 -9.84 -8.18 15.33
CA SER A 327 -11.03 -8.21 16.17
C SER A 327 -10.87 -7.31 17.38
N THR A 328 -11.91 -6.54 17.68
CA THR A 328 -12.01 -5.73 18.90
C THR A 328 -13.31 -6.03 19.59
N THR A 329 -13.25 -6.21 20.91
CA THR A 329 -14.42 -6.41 21.75
C THR A 329 -14.83 -5.07 22.37
N ALA A 330 -16.10 -4.72 22.20
CA ALA A 330 -16.68 -3.52 22.80
C ALA A 330 -16.82 -3.67 24.32
N THR A 331 -17.04 -2.55 25.01
CA THR A 331 -17.53 -2.58 26.39
C THR A 331 -18.86 -3.34 26.47
N ASN A 332 -19.06 -4.08 27.56
CA ASN A 332 -20.30 -4.84 27.77
C ASN A 332 -21.51 -3.90 27.83
N THR A 333 -22.67 -4.39 27.39
CA THR A 333 -23.94 -3.66 27.54
C THR A 333 -24.32 -3.54 29.01
N ALA A 334 -25.24 -2.63 29.32
CA ALA A 334 -26.01 -2.74 30.57
C ALA A 334 -26.81 -4.06 30.59
N SER A 335 -27.14 -4.54 31.79
CA SER A 335 -27.98 -5.72 31.95
C SER A 335 -29.42 -5.42 31.53
N ILE A 336 -30.04 -6.33 30.77
CA ILE A 336 -31.46 -6.29 30.42
C ILE A 336 -32.17 -7.53 30.96
N THR A 337 -33.48 -7.49 31.14
CA THR A 337 -34.29 -8.68 31.43
C THR A 337 -35.09 -9.06 30.20
N SER A 338 -34.97 -10.31 29.75
CA SER A 338 -35.68 -10.77 28.55
C SER A 338 -37.19 -10.92 28.81
N THR A 339 -38.00 -10.66 27.78
CA THR A 339 -39.46 -10.79 27.84
C THR A 339 -39.99 -11.78 26.79
N SER A 340 -40.95 -12.61 27.19
CA SER A 340 -41.63 -13.55 26.27
C SER A 340 -42.69 -12.87 25.42
N SER A 341 -43.31 -11.81 25.95
CA SER A 341 -44.47 -11.09 25.43
C SER A 341 -44.26 -9.59 25.45
#